data_AF-A0AAV8A434-F1
#
_entry.id   AF-A0AAV8A434-F1
#
_cell.length_a   1.000
_cell.length_b   1.000
_cell.length_c   1.000
_cell.angle_alpha   90.00
_cell.angle_beta   90.00
_cell.angle_gamma   90.00
#
_symmetry.space_group_name_H-M   'P 1'
#
loop_
_entity.id
_entity.type
_entity.pdbx_description
1 polymer ?
#
loop_
_entity_poly.entity_id
_entity_poly.type
_entity_poly.pdbx_seq_one_letter_code
_entity_poly.pdbx_strand_id
1 'polypeptide(L)'
;MKTSKDVYNRIIYDNKYDPEEFMIGMKEGSDIIDCPFEEYDPEEVPMHSILYFKHNEQIVWSRNPQIDLIFGSVTKKRQKEIEEEQRLLRQKRKKKEKKEREKLKKKQEQKK
;
A
#
# COMPACT_ATOMS: atom_id res chain seq x y z
N MET A 1 -6.74 -5.47 -16.55
CA MET A 1 -6.11 -4.61 -15.51
C MET A 1 -4.90 -3.95 -16.10
N LYS A 2 -4.65 -2.69 -15.77
CA LYS A 2 -3.44 -1.97 -16.22
C LYS A 2 -2.18 -2.46 -15.52
N THR A 3 -1.03 -2.32 -16.17
CA THR A 3 0.27 -2.75 -15.64
C THR A 3 0.79 -1.78 -14.59
N SER A 4 1.83 -2.17 -13.83
CA SER A 4 2.51 -1.25 -12.92
C SER A 4 3.08 -0.04 -13.66
N LYS A 5 3.60 -0.24 -14.88
CA LYS A 5 4.07 0.82 -15.77
C LYS A 5 2.97 1.81 -16.15
N ASP A 6 1.79 1.31 -16.52
CA ASP A 6 0.65 2.17 -16.85
C ASP A 6 0.23 3.03 -15.65
N VAL A 7 0.21 2.44 -14.45
CA VAL A 7 -0.15 3.13 -13.21
C VAL A 7 0.90 4.17 -12.82
N TYR A 8 2.19 3.81 -12.90
CA TYR A 8 3.30 4.73 -12.66
C TYR A 8 3.22 5.95 -13.58
N ASN A 9 3.09 5.72 -14.89
CA ASN A 9 2.95 6.80 -15.87
C ASN A 9 1.72 7.66 -15.61
N ARG A 10 0.61 7.03 -15.17
CA ARG A 10 -0.60 7.77 -14.83
C ARG A 10 -0.38 8.71 -13.64
N ILE A 11 0.35 8.28 -12.61
CA ILE A 11 0.63 9.12 -11.43
C ILE A 11 1.55 10.28 -11.80
N ILE A 12 2.56 10.03 -12.65
CA ILE A 12 3.50 11.08 -13.11
C ILE A 12 2.83 12.14 -14.01
N TYR A 13 1.99 11.72 -14.96
CA TYR A 13 1.53 12.61 -16.03
C TYR A 13 0.10 13.16 -15.86
N ASP A 14 -0.69 12.63 -14.92
CA ASP A 14 -2.06 13.08 -14.69
C ASP A 14 -2.09 14.04 -13.48
N ASN A 15 -2.28 15.34 -13.75
CA ASN A 15 -2.26 16.42 -12.75
C ASN A 15 -3.25 16.26 -11.58
N LYS A 16 -4.17 15.29 -11.65
CA LYS A 16 -5.07 14.95 -10.54
C LYS A 16 -4.37 14.17 -9.41
N TYR A 17 -3.18 13.65 -9.66
CA TYR A 17 -2.40 12.90 -8.68
C TYR A 17 -1.16 13.70 -8.29
N ASP A 18 -0.87 13.67 -6.99
CA ASP A 18 0.35 14.19 -6.41
C ASP A 18 1.26 13.02 -6.04
N PRO A 19 2.41 12.82 -6.71
CA PRO A 19 3.34 11.72 -6.44
C PRO A 19 3.79 11.61 -4.98
N GLU A 20 3.90 12.72 -4.24
CA GLU A 20 4.33 12.74 -2.83
C GLU A 20 3.35 11.96 -1.92
N GLU A 21 2.08 11.86 -2.31
CA GLU A 21 1.05 11.14 -1.55
C GLU A 21 1.09 9.62 -1.79
N PHE A 22 1.98 9.15 -2.68
CA PHE A 22 2.05 7.75 -3.08
C PHE A 22 3.24 7.00 -2.47
N MET A 23 2.99 5.71 -2.21
CA MET A 23 4.03 4.74 -1.90
C MET A 23 3.95 3.55 -2.85
N ILE A 24 5.10 2.97 -3.16
CA ILE A 24 5.29 1.80 -4.00
C ILE A 24 5.67 0.63 -3.11
N GLY A 25 4.86 -0.43 -3.15
CA GLY A 25 5.22 -1.71 -2.56
C GLY A 25 5.95 -2.55 -3.59
N MET A 26 7.24 -2.82 -3.37
CA MET A 26 8.06 -3.60 -4.29
C MET A 26 8.67 -4.82 -3.62
N LYS A 27 8.90 -5.85 -4.43
CA LYS A 27 9.59 -7.06 -3.99
C LYS A 27 11.09 -6.83 -3.98
N GLU A 28 11.73 -7.02 -2.84
CA GLU A 28 13.18 -7.01 -2.68
C GLU A 28 13.61 -8.37 -2.10
N GLY A 29 14.23 -9.21 -2.94
CA GLY A 29 14.54 -10.59 -2.57
C GLY A 29 13.27 -11.39 -2.21
N SER A 30 13.13 -11.78 -0.94
CA SER A 30 11.96 -12.48 -0.41
C SER A 30 10.98 -11.56 0.33
N ASP A 31 11.38 -10.32 0.57
CA ASP A 31 10.63 -9.35 1.36
C ASP A 31 9.86 -8.37 0.46
N ILE A 32 8.92 -7.65 1.07
CA ILE A 32 8.17 -6.56 0.44
C ILE A 32 8.49 -5.29 1.22
N ILE A 33 9.03 -4.31 0.52
CA ILE A 33 9.34 -3.00 1.09
C ILE A 33 8.40 -1.94 0.52
N ASP A 34 8.02 -1.00 1.39
CA ASP A 34 7.32 0.23 1.00
C ASP A 34 8.38 1.31 0.75
N CYS A 35 8.35 1.92 -0.42
CA CYS A 35 9.21 3.04 -0.81
C CYS A 35 8.33 4.24 -1.21
N PRO A 36 8.66 5.49 -0.81
CA PRO A 36 8.01 6.68 -1.34
C PRO A 36 8.08 6.69 -2.87
N PHE A 37 7.00 7.15 -3.53
CA PHE A 37 6.95 7.12 -4.99
C PHE A 37 8.06 7.96 -5.64
N GLU A 38 8.44 9.09 -5.02
CA GLU A 38 9.50 9.97 -5.51
C GLU A 38 10.90 9.40 -5.37
N GLU A 39 11.11 8.48 -4.42
CA GLU A 39 12.39 7.79 -4.21
C GLU A 39 12.55 6.60 -5.17
N TYR A 40 11.50 6.19 -5.87
CA TYR A 40 11.56 5.07 -6.78
C TYR A 40 12.20 5.48 -8.11
N ASP A 41 13.36 4.87 -8.40
CA ASP A 41 14.02 4.98 -9.68
C ASP A 41 13.69 3.77 -10.58
N PRO A 42 12.99 3.97 -11.71
CA PRO A 42 12.69 2.90 -12.66
C PRO A 42 13.92 2.36 -13.42
N GLU A 43 15.04 3.10 -13.44
CA GLU A 43 16.30 2.63 -14.03
C GLU A 43 17.03 1.63 -13.11
N GLU A 44 16.94 1.82 -11.79
CA GLU A 44 17.55 0.93 -10.80
C GLU A 44 16.66 -0.26 -10.44
N VAL A 45 15.35 0.01 -10.24
CA VAL A 45 14.39 -1.02 -9.79
C VAL A 45 13.37 -1.30 -10.88
N PRO A 46 13.33 -2.52 -11.44
CA PRO A 46 12.39 -2.83 -12.51
C PRO A 46 10.92 -2.70 -12.10
N MET A 47 10.11 -2.09 -12.97
CA MET A 47 8.66 -1.90 -12.72
C MET A 47 7.88 -3.20 -12.49
N HIS A 48 8.39 -4.35 -12.94
CA HIS A 48 7.77 -5.66 -12.68
C HIS A 48 7.93 -6.12 -11.22
N SER A 49 8.83 -5.50 -10.44
CA SER A 49 9.01 -5.71 -9.01
C SER A 49 7.91 -5.02 -8.19
N ILE A 50 7.22 -4.03 -8.75
CA ILE A 50 6.13 -3.31 -8.08
C ILE A 50 4.90 -4.20 -7.91
N LEU A 51 4.52 -4.52 -6.68
CA LEU A 51 3.37 -5.34 -6.34
C LEU A 51 2.09 -4.53 -6.17
N TYR A 52 2.19 -3.33 -5.58
CA TYR A 52 1.06 -2.43 -5.35
C TYR A 52 1.48 -0.96 -5.31
N PHE A 53 0.51 -0.07 -5.50
CA PHE A 53 0.61 1.36 -5.20
C PHE A 53 -0.35 1.71 -4.06
N LYS A 54 0.12 2.50 -3.11
CA LYS A 54 -0.66 3.07 -2.01
C LYS A 54 -0.79 4.57 -2.21
N HIS A 55 -1.95 5.10 -1.87
CA HIS A 55 -2.22 6.53 -1.75
C HIS A 55 -2.80 6.76 -0.35
N ASN A 56 -2.18 7.62 0.47
CA ASN A 56 -2.68 7.91 1.82
C ASN A 56 -3.02 6.65 2.66
N GLU A 57 -2.09 5.68 2.70
CA GLU A 57 -2.22 4.35 3.35
C GLU A 57 -3.26 3.38 2.74
N GLN A 58 -3.97 3.76 1.68
CA GLN A 58 -4.91 2.88 0.97
C GLN A 58 -4.25 2.30 -0.28
N ILE A 59 -4.32 0.98 -0.47
CA ILE A 59 -3.89 0.37 -1.73
C ILE A 59 -4.89 0.74 -2.83
N VAL A 60 -4.42 1.49 -3.82
CA VAL A 60 -5.21 1.98 -4.97
C VAL A 60 -4.95 1.18 -6.24
N TRP A 61 -3.87 0.41 -6.27
CA TRP A 61 -3.63 -0.59 -7.29
C TRP A 61 -2.84 -1.76 -6.71
N SER A 62 -3.20 -2.99 -7.05
CA SER A 62 -2.45 -4.20 -6.68
C SER A 62 -2.71 -5.32 -7.66
N ARG A 63 -1.68 -6.15 -7.87
CA ARG A 63 -1.80 -7.39 -8.63
C ARG A 63 -2.48 -8.50 -7.82
N ASN A 64 -2.28 -8.51 -6.50
CA ASN A 64 -2.84 -9.52 -5.60
C ASN A 64 -3.11 -8.92 -4.20
N PRO A 65 -4.39 -8.77 -3.77
CA PRO A 65 -5.59 -8.98 -4.58
C PRO A 65 -5.68 -8.00 -5.75
N GLN A 66 -6.43 -8.36 -6.79
CA GLN A 66 -6.60 -7.50 -7.97
C GLN A 66 -7.37 -6.23 -7.60
N ILE A 67 -6.69 -5.08 -7.59
CA ILE A 67 -7.23 -3.76 -7.26
C ILE A 67 -6.81 -2.79 -8.35
N ASP A 68 -7.75 -2.01 -8.88
CA ASP A 68 -7.47 -0.97 -9.88
C ASP A 68 -8.46 0.20 -9.72
N LEU A 69 -8.13 1.10 -8.79
CA LEU A 69 -8.91 2.29 -8.44
C LEU A 69 -8.39 3.53 -9.21
N ILE A 70 -7.23 3.42 -9.86
CA ILE A 70 -6.59 4.48 -10.64
C ILE A 70 -7.26 4.67 -12.01
N PHE A 71 -7.59 3.57 -12.69
CA PHE A 71 -8.25 3.61 -14.00
C PHE A 71 -9.77 3.44 -13.92
N GLY A 72 -10.32 3.23 -12.72
CA GLY A 72 -11.76 3.03 -12.53
C GLY A 72 -12.27 1.71 -13.11
N SER A 73 -11.39 0.70 -13.21
CA SER A 73 -11.74 -0.62 -13.77
C SER A 73 -12.74 -1.40 -12.90
N VAL A 74 -12.99 -0.94 -11.67
CA VAL A 74 -13.91 -1.57 -10.70
C VAL A 74 -15.22 -0.80 -10.58
N THR A 75 -16.32 -1.49 -10.28
CA THR A 75 -17.61 -0.84 -10.01
C THR A 75 -17.55 -0.01 -8.73
N LYS A 76 -18.40 1.04 -8.62
CA LYS A 76 -18.50 1.84 -7.38
C LYS A 76 -18.83 1.02 -6.14
N LYS A 77 -19.59 -0.08 -6.30
CA LYS A 77 -19.86 -1.00 -5.19
C LYS A 77 -18.58 -1.70 -4.75
N ARG A 78 -17.82 -2.28 -5.68
CA ARG A 78 -16.57 -2.97 -5.39
C ARG A 78 -15.50 -2.04 -4.81
N GLN A 79 -15.43 -0.80 -5.31
CA GLN A 79 -14.57 0.26 -4.77
C GLN A 79 -14.80 0.43 -3.26
N LYS A 80 -16.06 0.63 -2.84
CA LYS A 80 -16.42 0.81 -1.43
C LYS A 80 -16.09 -0.40 -0.56
N GLU A 81 -16.32 -1.61 -1.08
CA GLU A 81 -15.95 -2.86 -0.41
C GLU A 81 -14.43 -2.93 -0.16
N ILE A 82 -13.62 -2.61 -1.17
CA ILE A 82 -12.15 -2.60 -1.05
C ILE A 82 -11.70 -1.57 -0.01
N GLU A 83 -12.25 -0.35 -0.05
CA GLU A 83 -11.97 0.71 0.93
C GLU A 83 -12.28 0.27 2.37
N GLU A 84 -13.44 -0.36 2.58
CA GLU A 84 -13.87 -0.84 3.88
C GLU A 84 -13.00 -2.02 4.38
N GLU A 85 -12.67 -2.97 3.51
CA GLU A 85 -11.76 -4.08 3.80
C GLU A 85 -10.39 -3.55 4.26
N GLN A 86 -9.81 -2.61 3.51
CA GLN A 86 -8.53 -1.96 3.83
C GLN A 86 -8.59 -1.24 5.18
N ARG A 87 -9.66 -0.46 5.41
CA ARG A 87 -9.89 0.27 6.66
C ARG A 87 -9.98 -0.68 7.86
N LEU A 88 -10.74 -1.77 7.73
CA LEU A 88 -10.90 -2.76 8.79
C LEU A 88 -9.59 -3.48 9.10
N LEU A 89 -8.82 -3.86 8.08
CA LEU A 89 -7.49 -4.45 8.23
C LEU A 89 -6.54 -3.51 8.98
N ARG A 90 -6.51 -2.22 8.62
CA ARG A 90 -5.70 -1.20 9.31
C ARG A 90 -6.10 -1.07 10.79
N GLN A 91 -7.40 -1.03 11.09
CA GLN A 91 -7.88 -0.98 12.49
C GLN A 91 -7.49 -2.24 13.27
N LYS A 92 -7.61 -3.43 12.66
CA LYS A 92 -7.20 -4.69 13.28
C LYS A 92 -5.70 -4.71 13.60
N ARG A 93 -4.84 -4.25 12.68
CA ARG A 93 -3.38 -4.12 12.90
C ARG A 93 -3.07 -3.21 14.08
N LYS A 94 -3.61 -1.99 14.11
CA LYS A 94 -3.42 -1.03 15.21
C LYS A 94 -3.86 -1.58 16.57
N LYS A 95 -5.01 -2.29 16.62
CA LYS A 95 -5.50 -2.94 17.84
C LYS A 95 -4.57 -4.06 18.32
N LYS A 96 -4.01 -4.86 17.40
CA LYS A 96 -3.06 -5.94 17.71
C LYS A 96 -1.76 -5.37 18.29
N GLU A 97 -1.16 -4.38 17.62
CA GLU A 97 0.07 -3.71 18.07
C GLU A 97 -0.09 -3.08 19.46
N LYS A 98 -1.23 -2.41 19.72
CA LYS A 98 -1.53 -1.85 21.04
C LYS A 98 -1.57 -2.92 22.13
N LYS A 99 -2.28 -4.03 21.87
CA LYS A 99 -2.36 -5.17 22.81
C LYS A 99 -0.99 -5.79 23.07
N GLU A 100 -0.14 -5.94 22.06
CA GLU A 100 1.21 -6.48 22.22
C GLU A 100 2.11 -5.55 23.03
N ARG A 101 2.05 -4.24 22.78
CA ARG A 101 2.76 -3.23 23.58
C ARG A 101 2.33 -3.23 25.05
N GLU A 102 1.04 -3.30 25.34
CA GLU A 102 0.52 -3.39 26.70
C GLU A 102 0.99 -4.68 27.42
N LYS A 103 0.97 -5.83 26.73
CA LYS A 103 1.50 -7.09 27.27
C LYS A 103 3.00 -6.99 27.58
N LEU A 104 3.77 -6.38 26.70
CA LEU A 104 5.22 -6.20 26.90
C LEU A 104 5.52 -5.32 28.12
N LYS A 105 4.78 -4.21 28.30
CA LYS A 105 4.91 -3.33 29.47
C LYS A 105 4.64 -4.07 30.79
N LYS A 106 3.52 -4.80 30.88
CA LYS A 106 3.19 -5.61 32.07
C LYS A 106 4.25 -6.66 32.40
N LYS A 107 4.85 -7.28 31.37
CA LYS A 107 5.94 -8.26 31.54
C LYS A 107 7.24 -7.63 32.06
N GLN A 108 7.51 -6.37 31.72
CA GLN A 108 8.68 -5.62 32.22
C GLN A 108 8.48 -5.15 33.65
N GLU A 109 7.25 -4.78 34.03
CA GLU A 109 6.90 -4.37 35.40
C GLU A 109 6.96 -5.55 36.39
N GLN A 110 6.56 -6.76 35.98
CA GLN A 110 6.62 -7.97 36.84
C GLN A 110 8.03 -8.56 37.01
N LYS A 111 9.03 -8.06 36.26
CA LYS A 111 10.42 -8.49 36.34
C LYS A 111 11.31 -7.52 37.14
N LYS A 112 10.75 -6.42 37.63
CA LYS A 112 11.35 -5.49 38.60
C LYS A 112 10.80 -5.78 39.98
#